data_AF-A0A373VPH2-F1
#
_entry.id   AF-A0A373VPH2-F1
#
_cell.length_a   1.000
_cell.length_b   1.000
_cell.length_c   1.000
_cell.angle_alpha   90.00
_cell.angle_beta   90.00
_cell.angle_gamma   90.00
#
_symmetry.space_group_name_H-M   'P 1'
#
loop_
_entity.id
_entity.type
_entity.pdbx_description
1 polymer ?
#
loop_
_entity_poly.entity_id
_entity_poly.type
_entity_poly.pdbx_seq_one_letter_code
_entity_poly.pdbx_strand_id
1 'polypeptide(L)'
;MANIIGNNIKILRDNMGFSQSTIARFLNVDQSLISKVEKGERSLSTDMLEKLACLFGISIDAIESNTIETSSLSFAFRASDLSAEDLEAISAINRIALNSEYMAELLKG
;
A
#
# COMPACT_ATOMS: atom_id res chain seq x y z
N MET A 1 -22.21 4.54 2.85
CA MET A 1 -21.10 5.19 2.12
C MET A 1 -20.01 4.14 2.00
N ALA A 2 -19.72 3.64 0.79
CA ALA A 2 -18.67 2.65 0.61
C ALA A 2 -17.34 3.24 1.14
N ASN A 3 -16.63 2.51 1.98
CA ASN A 3 -15.35 2.96 2.51
C ASN A 3 -14.31 2.87 1.38
N ILE A 4 -14.07 4.01 0.72
CA ILE A 4 -13.18 4.14 -0.44
C ILE A 4 -11.78 3.63 -0.10
N ILE A 5 -11.26 3.96 1.08
CA ILE A 5 -9.93 3.54 1.57
C ILE A 5 -9.83 2.01 1.60
N GLY A 6 -10.80 1.34 2.24
CA GLY A 6 -10.81 -0.12 2.33
C GLY A 6 -10.84 -0.80 0.96
N ASN A 7 -11.65 -0.29 0.04
CA ASN A 7 -11.74 -0.80 -1.32
C ASN A 7 -10.44 -0.56 -2.11
N ASN A 8 -9.82 0.61 -1.96
CA ASN A 8 -8.59 0.97 -2.64
C ASN A 8 -7.41 0.13 -2.16
N ILE A 9 -7.29 -0.11 -0.85
CA ILE A 9 -6.30 -1.03 -0.28
C ILE A 9 -6.46 -2.43 -0.89
N LYS A 10 -7.70 -2.91 -1.01
CA LYS A 10 -7.98 -4.21 -1.64
C LYS A 10 -7.48 -4.26 -3.08
N ILE A 11 -7.82 -3.24 -3.88
CA ILE A 11 -7.40 -3.14 -5.28
C ILE A 11 -5.87 -3.13 -5.40
N LEU A 12 -5.19 -2.28 -4.62
CA LEU A 12 -3.73 -2.19 -4.62
C LEU A 12 -3.07 -3.52 -4.22
N ARG A 13 -3.61 -4.16 -3.18
CA ARG A 13 -3.16 -5.47 -2.70
C ARG A 13 -3.31 -6.54 -3.79
N ASP A 14 -4.48 -6.63 -4.41
CA ASP A 14 -4.77 -7.60 -5.47
C ASP A 14 -3.88 -7.35 -6.71
N ASN A 15 -3.65 -6.09 -7.08
CA ASN A 15 -2.77 -5.74 -8.19
C ASN A 15 -1.33 -6.16 -7.95
N MET A 16 -0.86 -6.06 -6.70
CA MET A 16 0.47 -6.53 -6.30
C MET A 16 0.53 -8.04 -6.06
N GLY A 17 -0.57 -8.78 -6.20
CA GLY A 17 -0.62 -10.23 -5.96
C GLY A 17 -0.47 -10.61 -4.48
N PHE A 18 -0.62 -9.66 -3.55
CA PHE A 18 -0.52 -9.92 -2.13
C PHE A 18 -1.81 -10.53 -1.58
N SER A 19 -1.69 -11.44 -0.61
CA SER A 19 -2.84 -11.90 0.16
C SER A 19 -3.13 -10.94 1.32
N GLN A 20 -4.32 -11.03 1.93
CA GLN A 20 -4.62 -10.29 3.15
C GLN A 20 -3.65 -10.64 4.30
N SER A 21 -3.16 -11.89 4.35
CA SER A 21 -2.18 -12.30 5.36
C SER A 21 -0.80 -11.68 5.12
N THR A 22 -0.40 -11.49 3.86
CA THR A 22 0.86 -10.80 3.51
C THR A 22 0.84 -9.37 4.05
N ILE A 23 -0.23 -8.61 3.78
CA ILE A 23 -0.40 -7.24 4.29
C ILE A 23 -0.48 -7.21 5.81
N ALA A 24 -1.21 -8.15 6.42
CA ALA A 24 -1.34 -8.23 7.87
C ALA A 24 0.02 -8.46 8.55
N ARG A 25 0.83 -9.37 8.01
CA ARG A 25 2.20 -9.63 8.49
C ARG A 25 3.09 -8.39 8.37
N PHE A 26 3.04 -7.69 7.23
CA PHE A 26 3.79 -6.45 7.02
C PHE A 26 3.39 -5.35 8.02
N LEU A 27 2.10 -5.20 8.29
CA LEU A 27 1.61 -4.23 9.27
C LEU A 27 1.73 -4.70 10.73
N ASN A 28 2.16 -5.95 10.96
CA ASN A 28 2.18 -6.60 12.27
C ASN A 28 0.81 -6.59 12.98
N VAL A 29 -0.24 -6.99 12.26
CA VAL A 29 -1.63 -7.07 12.73
C VAL A 29 -2.27 -8.40 12.35
N ASP A 30 -3.47 -8.68 12.89
CA ASP A 30 -4.25 -9.84 12.48
C ASP A 30 -4.83 -9.70 11.08
N GLN A 31 -4.83 -10.80 10.30
CA GLN A 31 -5.48 -10.85 8.98
C GLN A 31 -6.98 -10.52 9.04
N SER A 32 -7.63 -10.76 10.19
CA SER A 32 -9.03 -10.38 10.41
C SER A 32 -9.24 -8.86 10.40
N LEU A 33 -8.24 -8.07 10.82
CA LEU A 33 -8.30 -6.61 10.75
C LEU A 33 -8.31 -6.15 9.30
N ILE A 34 -7.41 -6.68 8.47
CA ILE A 34 -7.34 -6.36 7.04
C ILE A 34 -8.65 -6.72 6.34
N SER A 35 -9.21 -7.90 6.63
CA SER A 35 -10.51 -8.32 6.08
C SER A 35 -11.64 -7.34 6.43
N LYS A 36 -11.69 -6.86 7.69
CA LYS A 36 -12.70 -5.88 8.14
C LYS A 36 -12.48 -4.50 7.51
N VAL A 37 -11.23 -4.09 7.33
CA VAL A 37 -10.88 -2.83 6.66
C VAL A 37 -11.34 -2.85 5.22
N GLU A 38 -11.05 -3.92 4.48
CA GLU A 38 -11.48 -4.05 3.06
C GLU A 38 -13.00 -4.10 2.89
N LYS A 39 -13.74 -4.50 3.92
CA LYS A 39 -15.22 -4.44 3.98
C LYS A 39 -15.77 -3.10 4.45
N GLY A 40 -14.91 -2.19 4.89
CA GLY A 40 -15.28 -0.89 5.45
C GLY A 40 -15.80 -0.92 6.89
N GLU A 41 -15.62 -2.04 7.60
CA GLU A 41 -16.08 -2.24 8.99
C GLU A 41 -15.09 -1.69 10.04
N ARG A 42 -13.84 -1.45 9.62
CA ARG A 42 -12.75 -0.90 10.43
C ARG A 42 -11.93 0.08 9.62
N SER A 43 -11.29 1.01 10.32
CA SER A 43 -10.33 1.94 9.75
C SER A 43 -8.92 1.59 10.21
N LEU A 44 -7.92 1.88 9.38
CA LEU A 44 -6.52 1.87 9.77
C LEU A 44 -6.12 3.22 10.37
N SER A 45 -5.10 3.22 11.21
CA SER A 45 -4.44 4.43 11.66
C SER A 45 -3.62 5.06 10.54
N THR A 46 -3.30 6.35 10.68
CA THR A 46 -2.50 7.09 9.71
C THR A 46 -1.12 6.46 9.50
N ASP A 47 -0.47 5.94 10.55
CA ASP A 47 0.83 5.27 10.42
C ASP A 47 0.74 3.99 9.58
N MET A 48 -0.35 3.22 9.70
CA MET A 48 -0.56 2.02 8.90
C MET A 48 -0.85 2.38 7.44
N LEU A 49 -1.60 3.46 7.20
CA LEU A 49 -1.84 3.98 5.85
C LEU A 49 -0.54 4.47 5.20
N GLU A 50 0.32 5.16 5.93
CA GLU A 50 1.63 5.62 5.46
C GLU A 50 2.53 4.44 5.07
N LYS A 51 2.58 3.39 5.90
CA LYS A 51 3.31 2.16 5.58
C LYS A 51 2.79 1.50 4.32
N LEU A 52 1.47 1.42 4.14
CA LEU A 52 0.87 0.87 2.94
C LEU A 52 1.15 1.74 1.71
N ALA A 53 1.08 3.06 1.83
CA ALA A 53 1.42 3.99 0.76
C ALA A 53 2.87 3.78 0.29
N CYS A 54 3.81 3.66 1.24
CA CYS A 54 5.21 3.32 0.94
C CYS A 54 5.33 1.95 0.26
N LEU A 55 4.68 0.91 0.81
CA LEU A 55 4.72 -0.43 0.21
C LEU A 55 4.18 -0.42 -1.23
N PHE A 56 3.09 0.31 -1.47
CA PHE A 56 2.45 0.41 -2.77
C PHE A 56 3.15 1.38 -3.73
N GLY A 57 4.09 2.19 -3.24
CA GLY A 57 4.81 3.17 -4.04
C GLY A 57 3.94 4.34 -4.50
N ILE A 58 2.99 4.76 -3.67
CA ILE A 58 2.04 5.85 -3.96
C ILE A 58 1.96 6.81 -2.76
N SER A 59 1.31 7.96 -2.94
CA SER A 59 0.98 8.87 -1.83
C SER A 59 -0.23 8.38 -1.02
N ILE A 60 -0.40 8.89 0.20
CA ILE A 60 -1.60 8.63 1.02
C ILE A 60 -2.84 9.18 0.32
N ASP A 61 -2.76 10.36 -0.30
CA ASP A 61 -3.88 10.97 -1.04
C ASP A 61 -4.38 10.06 -2.17
N ALA A 62 -3.48 9.31 -2.82
CA ALA A 62 -3.85 8.36 -3.84
C ALA A 62 -4.67 7.17 -3.29
N ILE A 63 -4.44 6.77 -2.03
CA ILE A 63 -5.27 5.74 -1.36
C ILE A 63 -6.69 6.28 -1.09
N GLU A 64 -6.83 7.58 -0.84
CA GLU A 64 -8.12 8.21 -0.54
C GLU A 64 -8.89 8.65 -1.81
N SER A 65 -8.24 8.63 -2.97
CA SER A 65 -8.79 9.04 -4.25
C SER A 65 -9.92 8.12 -4.76
N ASN A 66 -10.84 8.70 -5.53
CA ASN A 66 -11.85 7.94 -6.28
C ASN A 66 -11.26 7.21 -7.50
N THR A 67 -10.01 7.47 -7.85
CA THR A 67 -9.31 6.85 -8.98
C THR A 67 -7.98 6.32 -8.49
N ILE A 68 -7.76 5.02 -8.67
CA ILE A 68 -6.51 4.34 -8.30
C ILE A 68 -5.67 4.16 -9.55
N GLU A 69 -4.59 4.93 -9.63
CA GLU A 69 -3.56 4.77 -10.66
C GLU A 69 -2.59 3.67 -10.21
N THR A 70 -2.50 2.60 -10.99
CA THR A 70 -1.69 1.43 -10.64
C THR A 70 -0.45 1.40 -11.51
N SER A 71 0.73 1.38 -10.88
CA SER A 71 2.00 1.20 -11.59
C SER A 71 2.24 -0.28 -11.87
N SER A 72 2.67 -0.61 -13.10
CA SER A 72 2.75 -1.99 -13.63
C SER A 72 3.91 -2.85 -13.08
N LEU A 73 4.60 -2.43 -12.02
CA LEU A 73 5.72 -3.19 -11.43
C LEU A 73 5.31 -4.54 -10.79
N SER A 74 4.01 -4.78 -10.61
CA SER A 74 3.51 -5.93 -9.85
C SER A 74 3.79 -7.32 -10.44
N PHE A 75 4.08 -7.42 -11.73
CA PHE A 75 4.25 -8.71 -12.39
C PHE A 75 5.64 -9.33 -12.24
N ALA A 76 6.67 -8.56 -11.84
CA ALA A 76 8.06 -9.04 -11.80
C ALA A 76 8.39 -9.83 -10.53
N PHE A 77 7.71 -9.55 -9.41
CA PHE A 77 7.91 -10.21 -8.13
C PHE A 77 6.75 -11.19 -7.90
N ARG A 78 7.03 -12.50 -7.84
CA ARG A 78 6.02 -13.47 -7.42
C ARG A 78 5.71 -13.23 -5.94
N ALA A 79 4.69 -12.41 -5.69
CA ALA A 79 4.27 -11.94 -4.38
C ALA A 79 4.02 -13.04 -3.33
N SER A 80 3.78 -14.28 -3.77
CA SER A 80 3.63 -15.44 -2.90
C SER A 80 4.90 -15.84 -2.15
N ASP A 81 6.08 -15.49 -2.67
CA ASP A 81 7.38 -15.94 -2.14
C ASP A 81 8.10 -14.86 -1.32
N LEU A 82 7.51 -13.66 -1.19
CA LEU A 82 8.13 -12.56 -0.46
C LEU A 82 7.96 -12.74 1.06
N SER A 83 9.09 -12.65 1.76
CA SER A 83 9.14 -12.56 3.23
C SER A 83 8.67 -11.17 3.71
N ALA A 84 8.52 -11.00 5.03
CA ALA A 84 8.21 -9.67 5.56
C ALA A 84 9.38 -8.71 5.34
N GLU A 85 10.59 -9.22 5.45
CA GLU A 85 11.85 -8.53 5.24
C GLU A 85 11.98 -8.01 3.79
N ASP A 86 11.55 -8.80 2.81
CA ASP A 86 11.53 -8.37 1.40
C ASP A 86 10.56 -7.20 1.17
N LEU A 87 9.39 -7.25 1.80
CA LEU A 87 8.39 -6.16 1.70
C LEU A 87 8.89 -4.88 2.38
N GLU A 88 9.62 -5.01 3.49
CA GLU A 88 10.28 -3.87 4.13
C GLU A 88 11.36 -3.26 3.22
N ALA A 89 12.15 -4.09 2.54
CA ALA A 89 13.13 -3.61 1.58
C ALA A 89 12.46 -2.86 0.41
N ILE A 90 11.38 -3.41 -0.15
CA ILE A 90 10.58 -2.76 -1.21
C ILE A 90 10.01 -1.43 -0.72
N SER A 91 9.38 -1.42 0.46
CA SER A 91 8.83 -0.21 1.09
C SER A 91 9.91 0.87 1.28
N ALA A 92 11.11 0.48 1.72
CA ALA A 92 12.22 1.41 1.88
C ALA A 92 12.69 2.02 0.55
N ILE A 93 12.77 1.21 -0.52
CA ILE A 93 13.13 1.67 -1.86
C ILE A 93 12.07 2.65 -2.39
N ASN A 94 10.79 2.28 -2.28
CA ASN A 94 9.69 3.12 -2.71
C ASN A 94 9.66 4.45 -1.96
N ARG A 95 9.94 4.45 -0.65
CA ARG A 95 10.04 5.68 0.14
C ARG A 95 11.14 6.61 -0.38
N ILE A 96 12.28 6.07 -0.80
CA ILE A 96 13.37 6.86 -1.40
C ILE A 96 12.92 7.46 -2.74
N ALA A 97 12.23 6.67 -3.56
CA ALA A 97 11.72 7.12 -4.86
C ALA A 97 10.68 8.24 -4.69
N LEU A 98 9.67 8.03 -3.84
CA LEU A 98 8.62 9.01 -3.54
C LEU A 98 9.20 10.32 -2.99
N ASN A 99 10.16 10.22 -2.06
CA ASN A 99 10.84 11.41 -1.54
C ASN A 99 11.64 12.13 -2.63
N SER A 100 12.27 11.39 -3.55
CA SER A 100 13.01 11.98 -4.67
C SER A 100 12.09 12.72 -5.65
N GLU A 101 10.93 12.14 -5.97
CA GLU A 101 9.90 12.77 -6.79
C GLU A 101 9.37 14.03 -6.13
N TYR A 102 9.03 13.96 -4.84
CA TYR A 102 8.58 15.10 -4.05
C TYR A 102 9.60 16.24 -4.04
N MET A 103 10.88 15.92 -3.79
CA MET A 103 11.96 16.92 -3.86
C MET A 103 12.10 17.53 -5.26
N ALA A 104 11.96 16.73 -6.32
CA ALA A 104 12.01 17.22 -7.68
C ALA A 104 10.84 18.16 -8.00
N GLU A 105 9.65 17.91 -7.48
CA GLU A 105 8.50 18.81 -7.62
C GLU A 105 8.70 20.14 -6.91
N LEU A 106 9.24 20.13 -5.68
CA LEU A 106 9.55 21.35 -4.94
C LEU A 106 10.56 22.26 -5.66
N LEU A 107 11.47 21.68 -6.45
CA LEU A 107 12.47 22.41 -7.22
C LEU A 107 11.94 22.97 -8.55
N LYS A 108 10.76 22.53 -9.01
CA LYS A 108 10.16 22.95 -10.29
C LYS A 108 9.41 24.29 -10.23
N GLY A 109 9.34 24.93 -9.06
CA GLY A 109 8.84 26.29 -8.79
C GLY A 109 8.07 26.98 -9.91
#